data_AF-A0A5B0P8Y4-F1
#
_entry.id   AF-A0A5B0P8Y4-F1
#
_cell.length_a   1.000
_cell.length_b   1.000
_cell.length_c   1.000
_cell.angle_alpha   90.00
_cell.angle_beta   90.00
_cell.angle_gamma   90.00
#
_symmetry.space_group_name_H-M   'P 1'
#
loop_
_entity.id
_entity.type
_entity.pdbx_description
1 polymer ?
#
loop_
_entity_poly.entity_id
_entity_poly.type
_entity_poly.pdbx_seq_one_letter_code
_entity_poly.pdbx_strand_id
1 'polypeptide(L)'
;MMAQRMQSQSNNAGDGIQRSLAWARIMVGYLMVLATWFWESPATTSEFLSEGTNLQVLIEPISQSSGVDPLVQGLCAFVLGIVYESDHDPASTIPRSTLQPILHSRVGPDQFVNRILRLREDPRFKNVGPDVLELCSQGPAPSDPSNPDEEPGLWFDWPFVEFLKNNYVSIQQSILIDPGAGGGQSSSKENAHQSEELSRLKTQVAEQQTIYKLWNDKYPS
;
A
#
# COMPACT_ATOMS: atom_id res chain seq x y z
N MET A 1 15.01 -44.93 21.57
CA MET A 1 15.36 -44.34 20.25
C MET A 1 14.15 -43.78 19.48
N MET A 2 12.92 -44.27 19.64
CA MET A 2 11.73 -43.66 19.00
C MET A 2 11.28 -42.33 19.63
N ALA A 3 11.34 -42.21 20.96
CA ALA A 3 10.97 -40.96 21.66
C ALA A 3 11.86 -39.76 21.25
N GLN A 4 13.15 -40.00 21.02
CA GLN A 4 14.10 -38.96 20.63
C GLN A 4 13.90 -38.46 19.20
N ARG A 5 13.38 -39.31 18.29
CA ARG A 5 12.99 -38.89 16.92
C ARG A 5 11.72 -38.05 16.91
N MET A 6 10.75 -38.34 17.79
CA MET A 6 9.52 -37.55 17.89
C MET A 6 9.79 -36.18 18.51
N GLN A 7 10.67 -36.10 19.51
CA GLN A 7 11.11 -34.82 20.08
C GLN A 7 11.94 -33.98 19.09
N SER A 8 12.81 -34.60 18.30
CA SER A 8 13.55 -33.85 17.26
C SER A 8 12.65 -33.36 16.12
N GLN A 9 11.62 -34.12 15.75
CA GLN A 9 10.67 -33.73 14.70
C GLN A 9 9.74 -32.61 15.17
N SER A 10 9.33 -32.63 16.44
CA SER A 10 8.56 -31.55 17.08
C SER A 10 9.35 -30.24 17.18
N ASN A 11 10.64 -30.30 17.52
CA ASN A 11 11.48 -29.11 17.63
C ASN A 11 11.75 -28.44 16.27
N ASN A 12 11.94 -29.24 15.20
CA ASN A 12 12.14 -28.70 13.85
C ASN A 12 10.88 -28.05 13.25
N ALA A 13 9.68 -28.55 13.62
CA ALA A 13 8.42 -27.97 13.14
C ALA A 13 8.14 -26.59 13.74
N GLY A 14 8.42 -26.40 15.04
CA GLY A 14 8.27 -25.11 15.72
C GLY A 14 9.20 -24.03 15.16
N ASP A 15 10.45 -24.39 14.86
CA ASP A 15 11.43 -23.46 14.27
C ASP A 15 11.02 -23.01 12.85
N GLY A 16 10.33 -23.86 12.09
CA GLY A 16 9.80 -23.54 10.77
C GLY A 16 8.67 -22.50 10.81
N ILE A 17 7.73 -22.63 11.76
CA ILE A 17 6.61 -21.70 11.95
C ILE A 17 7.13 -20.33 12.40
N GLN A 18 8.02 -20.32 13.41
CA GLN A 18 8.62 -19.11 13.94
C GLN A 18 9.39 -18.33 12.86
N ARG A 19 10.14 -19.05 12.03
CA ARG A 19 10.84 -18.47 10.88
C ARG A 19 9.86 -17.88 9.87
N SER A 20 8.78 -18.60 9.55
CA SER A 20 7.75 -18.11 8.62
C SER A 20 7.10 -16.81 9.11
N LEU A 21 6.79 -16.72 10.40
CA LEU A 21 6.21 -15.51 11.00
C LEU A 21 7.20 -14.34 11.01
N ALA A 22 8.47 -14.59 11.32
CA ALA A 22 9.52 -13.58 11.25
C ALA A 22 9.68 -13.02 9.81
N TRP A 23 9.67 -13.89 8.79
CA TRP A 23 9.67 -13.46 7.40
C TRP A 23 8.43 -12.67 7.03
N ALA A 24 7.25 -13.09 7.45
CA ALA A 24 6.01 -12.36 7.21
C ALA A 24 6.06 -10.96 7.81
N ARG A 25 6.56 -10.81 9.04
CA ARG A 25 6.72 -9.51 9.71
C ARG A 25 7.68 -8.58 8.95
N ILE A 26 8.79 -9.11 8.44
CA ILE A 26 9.72 -8.36 7.58
C ILE A 26 9.03 -7.91 6.29
N MET A 27 8.30 -8.80 5.62
CA MET A 27 7.55 -8.47 4.40
C MET A 27 6.49 -7.41 4.65
N VAL A 28 5.75 -7.48 5.76
CA VAL A 28 4.78 -6.47 6.17
C VAL A 28 5.46 -5.10 6.28
N GLY A 29 6.60 -5.01 6.98
CA GLY A 29 7.34 -3.76 7.11
C GLY A 29 7.77 -3.15 5.77
N TYR A 30 8.29 -3.97 4.85
CA TYR A 30 8.62 -3.50 3.50
C TYR A 30 7.39 -3.04 2.71
N LEU A 31 6.29 -3.78 2.77
CA LEU A 31 5.06 -3.43 2.07
C LEU A 31 4.41 -2.16 2.62
N MET A 32 4.51 -1.89 3.92
CA MET A 32 4.05 -0.63 4.52
C MET A 32 4.84 0.56 3.95
N VAL A 33 6.16 0.46 3.91
CA VAL A 33 7.03 1.50 3.34
C VAL A 33 6.72 1.71 1.86
N LEU A 34 6.58 0.63 1.09
CA LEU A 34 6.23 0.71 -0.34
C LEU A 34 4.85 1.34 -0.57
N ALA A 35 3.85 0.97 0.24
CA ALA A 35 2.52 1.56 0.14
C ALA A 35 2.54 3.06 0.38
N THR A 36 3.20 3.52 1.45
CA THR A 36 3.33 4.96 1.75
C THR A 36 4.12 5.68 0.67
N TRP A 37 5.22 5.10 0.19
CA TRP A 37 6.05 5.72 -0.84
C TRP A 37 5.29 5.88 -2.16
N PHE A 38 4.60 4.84 -2.63
CA PHE A 38 3.82 4.89 -3.86
C PHE A 38 2.62 5.84 -3.76
N TRP A 39 2.06 5.99 -2.57
CA TRP A 39 0.99 6.95 -2.34
C TRP A 39 1.48 8.41 -2.45
N GLU A 40 2.65 8.72 -1.89
CA GLU A 40 3.21 10.08 -1.91
C GLU A 40 3.85 10.46 -3.26
N SER A 41 4.33 9.48 -4.03
CA SER A 41 5.05 9.71 -5.29
C SER A 41 4.47 8.89 -6.45
N PRO A 42 3.51 9.46 -7.21
CA PRO A 42 3.01 8.85 -8.43
C PRO A 42 4.11 8.60 -9.49
N ALA A 43 5.14 9.44 -9.53
CA ALA A 43 6.28 9.25 -10.44
C ALA A 43 7.00 7.91 -10.20
N THR A 44 7.17 7.54 -8.93
CA THR A 44 7.79 6.26 -8.54
C THR A 44 6.92 5.07 -8.95
N THR A 45 5.59 5.22 -8.94
CA THR A 45 4.68 4.16 -9.43
C THR A 45 4.84 3.92 -10.94
N SER A 46 5.02 4.99 -11.73
CA SER A 46 5.29 4.86 -13.17
C SER A 46 6.63 4.19 -13.45
N GLU A 47 7.67 4.50 -12.67
CA GLU A 47 8.99 3.85 -12.79
C GLU A 47 8.90 2.37 -12.41
N PHE A 48 8.16 2.03 -11.35
CA PHE A 48 7.91 0.64 -10.97
C PHE A 48 7.19 -0.16 -12.06
N LEU A 49 6.19 0.46 -12.72
CA LEU A 49 5.43 -0.13 -13.83
C LEU A 49 6.22 -0.22 -15.14
N SER A 50 7.38 0.43 -15.24
CA SER A 50 8.22 0.34 -16.44
C SER A 50 8.72 -1.10 -16.71
N GLU A 51 8.82 -1.91 -15.66
CA GLU A 51 9.20 -3.32 -15.75
C GLU A 51 8.03 -4.24 -15.37
N GLY A 52 7.50 -5.00 -16.33
CA GLY A 52 6.37 -5.90 -16.08
C GLY A 52 6.62 -7.00 -15.04
N THR A 53 7.89 -7.34 -14.75
CA THR A 53 8.27 -8.30 -13.71
C THR A 53 7.92 -7.80 -12.30
N ASN A 54 8.05 -6.50 -12.06
CA ASN A 54 7.74 -5.87 -10.77
C ASN A 54 6.26 -6.08 -10.39
N LEU A 55 5.37 -6.04 -11.39
CA LEU A 55 3.96 -6.32 -11.19
C LEU A 55 3.70 -7.76 -10.74
N GLN A 56 4.46 -8.73 -11.26
CA GLN A 56 4.30 -10.15 -10.89
C GLN A 56 4.65 -10.40 -9.43
N VAL A 57 5.64 -9.68 -8.88
CA VAL A 57 6.02 -9.77 -7.46
C VAL A 57 4.86 -9.44 -6.52
N LEU A 58 3.95 -8.55 -6.95
CA LEU A 58 2.73 -8.22 -6.18
C LEU A 58 1.57 -9.17 -6.51
N ILE A 59 1.40 -9.57 -7.78
CA ILE A 59 0.28 -10.43 -8.21
C ILE A 59 0.39 -11.86 -7.65
N GLU A 60 1.59 -12.43 -7.63
CA GLU A 60 1.80 -13.84 -7.25
C GLU A 60 1.32 -14.12 -5.80
N PRO A 61 1.72 -13.35 -4.77
CA PRO A 61 1.23 -13.55 -3.40
C PRO A 61 -0.29 -13.42 -3.26
N ILE A 62 -0.93 -12.54 -4.03
CA ILE A 62 -2.38 -12.29 -3.96
C ILE A 62 -3.16 -13.47 -4.55
N SER A 63 -2.63 -14.04 -5.64
CA SER A 63 -3.24 -15.13 -6.41
C SER A 63 -3.15 -16.49 -5.71
N GLN A 64 -2.18 -16.65 -4.82
CA GLN A 64 -2.01 -17.89 -4.05
C GLN A 64 -3.15 -18.07 -3.03
N SER A 65 -3.77 -19.25 -3.00
CA SER A 65 -4.86 -19.56 -2.06
C SER A 65 -4.36 -19.94 -0.65
N SER A 66 -3.13 -20.42 -0.55
CA SER A 66 -2.49 -20.88 0.70
C SER A 66 -0.97 -20.73 0.63
N GLY A 67 -0.30 -20.72 1.79
CA GLY A 67 1.16 -20.69 1.88
C GLY A 67 1.77 -19.30 2.04
N VAL A 68 0.96 -18.24 1.92
CA VAL A 68 1.36 -16.86 2.21
C VAL A 68 0.52 -16.35 3.38
N ASP A 69 1.17 -15.57 4.27
CA ASP A 69 0.50 -14.93 5.39
C ASP A 69 -0.62 -13.99 4.89
N PRO A 70 -1.85 -14.06 5.43
CA PRO A 70 -2.96 -13.21 5.00
C PRO A 70 -2.68 -11.71 5.02
N LEU A 71 -1.85 -11.20 5.95
CA LEU A 71 -1.45 -9.79 6.00
C LEU A 71 -0.64 -9.43 4.76
N VAL A 72 0.34 -10.26 4.41
CA VAL A 72 1.21 -10.04 3.24
C VAL A 72 0.35 -10.03 1.97
N GLN A 73 -0.57 -10.98 1.83
CA GLN A 73 -1.48 -11.02 0.68
C GLN A 73 -2.35 -9.77 0.56
N GLY A 74 -2.94 -9.34 1.69
CA GLY A 74 -3.79 -8.15 1.73
C GLY A 74 -3.02 -6.86 1.47
N LEU A 75 -1.80 -6.75 1.98
CA LEU A 75 -0.93 -5.59 1.74
C LEU A 75 -0.43 -5.55 0.30
N CYS A 76 -0.07 -6.69 -0.30
CA CYS A 76 0.24 -6.76 -1.73
C CYS A 76 -0.95 -6.28 -2.57
N ALA A 77 -2.18 -6.71 -2.23
CA ALA A 77 -3.38 -6.24 -2.90
C ALA A 77 -3.58 -4.73 -2.72
N PHE A 78 -3.39 -4.22 -1.50
CA PHE A 78 -3.50 -2.78 -1.22
C PHE A 78 -2.47 -1.95 -2.01
N VAL A 79 -1.19 -2.33 -2.00
CA VAL A 79 -0.10 -1.68 -2.77
C VAL A 79 -0.41 -1.71 -4.27
N LEU A 80 -0.85 -2.85 -4.79
CA LEU A 80 -1.22 -3.01 -6.19
C LEU A 80 -2.40 -2.11 -6.57
N GLY A 81 -3.34 -1.93 -5.65
CA GLY A 81 -4.44 -0.99 -5.79
C GLY A 81 -4.01 0.47 -5.81
N ILE A 82 -3.01 0.86 -4.99
CA ILE A 82 -2.39 2.19 -5.04
C ILE A 82 -1.73 2.41 -6.40
N VAL A 83 -0.94 1.45 -6.88
CA VAL A 83 -0.28 1.53 -8.20
C VAL A 83 -1.32 1.69 -9.32
N TYR A 84 -2.43 0.96 -9.24
CA TYR A 84 -3.53 1.08 -10.19
C TYR A 84 -4.27 2.42 -10.12
N GLU A 85 -4.43 2.99 -8.92
CA GLU A 85 -5.05 4.30 -8.72
C GLU A 85 -4.14 5.42 -9.21
N SER A 86 -2.84 5.35 -8.97
CA SER A 86 -1.88 6.39 -9.34
C SER A 86 -1.60 6.48 -10.85
N ASP A 87 -1.83 5.42 -11.62
CA ASP A 87 -1.64 5.41 -13.09
C ASP A 87 -2.72 6.24 -13.81
N HIS A 88 -2.43 7.53 -13.99
CA HIS A 88 -3.26 8.49 -14.73
C HIS A 88 -2.63 8.90 -16.07
N ASP A 89 -1.39 8.48 -16.35
CA ASP A 89 -0.69 8.88 -17.56
C ASP A 89 -0.91 7.86 -18.69
N PRO A 90 -1.64 8.21 -19.78
CA PRO A 90 -1.78 7.34 -20.94
C PRO A 90 -0.46 7.07 -21.69
N ALA A 91 0.62 7.79 -21.39
CA ALA A 91 1.97 7.52 -21.90
C ALA A 91 2.77 6.50 -21.05
N SER A 92 2.19 6.00 -19.97
CA SER A 92 2.75 4.91 -19.15
C SER A 92 3.01 3.65 -19.98
N THR A 93 4.11 2.95 -19.69
CA THR A 93 4.47 1.67 -20.34
C THR A 93 3.37 0.61 -20.15
N ILE A 94 2.63 0.67 -19.05
CA ILE A 94 1.50 -0.22 -18.75
C ILE A 94 0.31 0.66 -18.31
N PRO A 95 -0.51 1.13 -19.25
CA PRO A 95 -1.66 1.97 -18.91
C PRO A 95 -2.71 1.17 -18.14
N ARG A 96 -3.52 1.85 -17.35
CA ARG A 96 -4.65 1.31 -16.56
C ARG A 96 -5.58 0.37 -17.36
N SER A 97 -5.79 0.65 -18.64
CA SER A 97 -6.56 -0.19 -19.57
C SER A 97 -5.94 -1.56 -19.87
N THR A 98 -4.62 -1.67 -19.75
CA THR A 98 -3.87 -2.93 -19.88
C THR A 98 -3.70 -3.61 -18.52
N LEU A 99 -3.54 -2.84 -17.44
CA LEU A 99 -3.38 -3.35 -16.10
C LEU A 99 -4.66 -4.03 -15.57
N GLN A 100 -5.84 -3.44 -15.81
CA GLN A 100 -7.09 -3.99 -15.29
C GLN A 100 -7.39 -5.41 -15.79
N PRO A 101 -7.30 -5.73 -17.12
CA PRO A 101 -7.49 -7.10 -17.59
C PRO A 101 -6.51 -8.11 -16.98
N ILE A 102 -5.25 -7.71 -16.74
CA ILE A 102 -4.25 -8.56 -16.09
C ILE A 102 -4.67 -8.88 -14.66
N LEU A 103 -5.09 -7.87 -13.90
CA LEU A 103 -5.56 -8.05 -12.52
C LEU A 103 -6.82 -8.92 -12.45
N HIS A 104 -7.79 -8.67 -13.33
CA HIS A 104 -9.03 -9.45 -13.39
C HIS A 104 -8.76 -10.91 -13.78
N SER A 105 -7.83 -11.15 -14.71
CA SER A 105 -7.47 -12.50 -15.16
C SER A 105 -6.67 -13.30 -14.11
N ARG A 106 -5.72 -12.66 -13.42
CA ARG A 106 -4.80 -13.35 -12.51
C ARG A 106 -5.32 -13.48 -11.08
N VAL A 107 -5.98 -12.42 -10.59
CA VAL A 107 -6.47 -12.36 -9.20
C VAL A 107 -7.97 -12.56 -9.15
N GLY A 108 -8.70 -11.83 -10.01
CA GLY A 108 -10.16 -11.72 -9.94
C GLY A 108 -10.60 -10.56 -9.03
N PRO A 109 -11.60 -9.76 -9.45
CA PRO A 109 -12.01 -8.56 -8.73
C PRO A 109 -12.52 -8.86 -7.31
N ASP A 110 -13.34 -9.90 -7.14
CA ASP A 110 -13.87 -10.30 -5.82
C ASP A 110 -12.76 -10.76 -4.87
N GLN A 111 -11.78 -11.51 -5.42
CA GLN A 111 -10.66 -12.00 -4.63
C GLN A 111 -9.78 -10.84 -4.15
N PHE A 112 -9.54 -9.85 -5.00
CA PHE A 112 -8.80 -8.63 -4.64
C PHE A 112 -9.46 -7.89 -3.48
N VAL A 113 -10.78 -7.62 -3.59
CA VAL A 113 -11.57 -6.97 -2.53
C VAL A 113 -11.52 -7.79 -1.25
N ASN A 114 -11.68 -9.11 -1.34
CA ASN A 114 -11.64 -10.02 -0.20
C ASN A 114 -10.28 -10.02 0.51
N ARG A 115 -9.15 -9.94 -0.21
CA ARG A 115 -7.81 -9.86 0.41
C ARG A 115 -7.65 -8.62 1.29
N ILE A 116 -8.11 -7.47 0.81
CA ILE A 116 -8.06 -6.21 1.57
C ILE A 116 -9.02 -6.27 2.77
N LEU A 117 -10.20 -6.87 2.62
CA LEU A 117 -11.14 -7.05 3.74
C LEU A 117 -10.56 -7.95 4.83
N ARG A 118 -9.95 -9.08 4.46
CA ARG A 118 -9.31 -9.99 5.42
C ARG A 118 -8.14 -9.34 6.16
N LEU A 119 -7.37 -8.49 5.51
CA LEU A 119 -6.32 -7.68 6.16
C LEU A 119 -6.90 -6.79 7.27
N ARG A 120 -8.05 -6.15 7.02
CA ARG A 120 -8.73 -5.28 7.99
C ARG A 120 -9.29 -6.05 9.20
N GLU A 121 -9.70 -7.30 8.98
CA GLU A 121 -10.27 -8.16 10.02
C GLU A 121 -9.20 -8.89 10.84
N ASP A 122 -7.96 -8.95 10.35
CA ASP A 122 -6.85 -9.60 11.05
C ASP A 122 -6.60 -8.94 12.42
N PRO A 123 -6.56 -9.69 13.54
CA PRO A 123 -6.32 -9.15 14.87
C PRO A 123 -5.04 -8.31 14.97
N ARG A 124 -3.99 -8.70 14.23
CA ARG A 124 -2.70 -8.01 14.21
C ARG A 124 -2.79 -6.61 13.60
N PHE A 125 -3.81 -6.33 12.79
CA PHE A 125 -4.08 -5.03 12.20
C PHE A 125 -5.19 -4.28 12.96
N LYS A 126 -6.30 -4.96 13.26
CA LYS A 126 -7.49 -4.35 13.89
C LYS A 126 -7.21 -3.82 15.29
N ASN A 127 -6.38 -4.52 16.05
CA ASN A 127 -6.09 -4.19 17.45
C ASN A 127 -5.03 -3.10 17.62
N VAL A 128 -4.43 -2.61 16.52
CA VAL A 128 -3.43 -1.55 16.56
C VAL A 128 -4.14 -0.22 16.84
N GLY A 129 -3.75 0.41 17.96
CA GLY A 129 -4.19 1.73 18.40
C GLY A 129 -3.05 2.75 18.48
N PRO A 130 -3.33 4.01 18.84
CA PRO A 130 -2.31 5.07 18.95
C PRO A 130 -1.21 4.74 19.96
N ASP A 131 -1.53 3.98 21.00
CA ASP A 131 -0.61 3.63 22.09
C ASP A 131 0.31 2.43 21.74
N VAL A 132 0.26 1.92 20.50
CA VAL A 132 0.98 0.69 20.08
C VAL A 132 2.48 0.78 20.31
N LEU A 133 3.10 1.94 20.07
CA LEU A 133 4.54 2.14 20.26
C LEU A 133 4.90 2.17 21.74
N GLU A 134 4.06 2.77 22.58
CA GLU A 134 4.24 2.78 24.03
C GLU A 134 4.12 1.36 24.60
N LEU A 135 3.14 0.59 24.15
CA LEU A 135 2.94 -0.79 24.58
C LEU A 135 4.12 -1.69 24.19
N CYS A 136 4.71 -1.49 23.00
CA CYS A 136 5.91 -2.24 22.57
C CYS A 136 7.15 -1.91 23.42
N SER A 137 7.24 -0.68 23.94
CA SER A 137 8.37 -0.24 24.76
C SER A 137 8.35 -0.80 26.19
N GLN A 138 7.19 -1.28 26.65
CA GLN A 138 6.99 -1.80 28.01
C GLN A 138 7.50 -3.25 28.22
N GLY A 139 8.18 -3.82 27.22
CA GLY A 139 8.64 -5.21 27.22
C GLY A 139 7.52 -6.19 26.85
N PRO A 140 7.85 -7.45 26.50
CA PRO A 140 6.83 -8.42 26.12
C PRO A 140 5.86 -8.60 27.31
N ALA A 141 4.59 -8.29 27.11
CA ALA A 141 3.53 -8.72 28.01
C ALA A 141 3.66 -10.24 28.19
N PRO A 142 3.44 -10.79 29.41
CA PRO A 142 3.45 -12.23 29.59
C PRO A 142 2.45 -12.84 28.59
N SER A 143 2.97 -13.58 27.62
CA SER A 143 2.14 -14.26 26.64
C SER A 143 1.18 -15.15 27.40
N ASP A 144 -0.13 -14.96 27.21
CA ASP A 144 -1.12 -15.85 27.79
C ASP A 144 -0.91 -17.23 27.15
N PRO A 145 -0.49 -18.27 27.89
CA PRO A 145 -0.25 -19.59 27.33
C PRO A 145 -1.53 -20.24 26.77
N SER A 146 -2.70 -19.63 27.00
CA SER A 146 -3.98 -20.07 26.43
C SER A 146 -4.28 -19.50 25.03
N ASN A 147 -3.49 -18.52 24.55
CA ASN A 147 -3.70 -17.87 23.26
C ASN A 147 -2.43 -17.94 22.38
N PRO A 148 -2.13 -19.10 21.76
CA PRO A 148 -0.92 -19.30 20.96
C PRO A 148 -0.85 -18.42 19.69
N ASP A 149 -1.93 -17.73 19.33
CA ASP A 149 -2.00 -16.82 18.18
C ASP A 149 -1.60 -15.37 18.52
N GLU A 150 -1.48 -15.01 19.80
CA GLU A 150 -0.96 -13.69 20.22
C GLU A 150 0.57 -13.74 20.34
N GLU A 151 1.25 -13.69 19.20
CA GLU A 151 2.70 -13.53 19.22
C GLU A 151 3.06 -12.05 19.48
N PRO A 152 3.69 -11.73 20.63
CA PRO A 152 4.02 -10.35 20.98
C PRO A 152 4.98 -9.74 19.96
N GLY A 153 4.71 -8.51 19.55
CA GLY A 153 5.62 -7.71 18.73
C GLY A 153 4.92 -6.76 17.77
N LEU A 154 5.62 -5.68 17.42
CA LEU A 154 5.11 -4.63 16.52
C LEU A 154 4.89 -5.20 15.12
N TRP A 155 3.65 -5.14 14.61
CA TRP A 155 3.30 -5.49 13.22
C TRP A 155 3.07 -4.25 12.37
N PHE A 156 2.36 -3.26 12.91
CA PHE A 156 2.04 -2.00 12.25
C PHE A 156 2.22 -0.83 13.20
N ASP A 157 2.57 0.33 12.67
CA ASP A 157 2.42 1.61 13.36
C ASP A 157 1.01 2.18 13.17
N TRP A 158 0.60 3.02 14.12
CA TRP A 158 -0.72 3.65 14.10
C TRP A 158 -0.96 4.55 12.87
N PRO A 159 -0.02 5.43 12.46
CA PRO A 159 -0.20 6.26 11.26
C PRO A 159 -0.49 5.45 9.99
N PHE A 160 0.21 4.35 9.76
CA PHE A 160 -0.03 3.48 8.61
C PHE A 160 -1.41 2.82 8.67
N VAL A 161 -1.82 2.37 9.85
CA VAL A 161 -3.15 1.77 10.06
C VAL A 161 -4.25 2.79 9.76
N GLU A 162 -4.10 4.02 10.23
CA GLU A 162 -5.03 5.11 9.91
C GLU A 162 -5.06 5.42 8.41
N PHE A 163 -3.89 5.54 7.78
CA PHE A 163 -3.74 5.72 6.34
C PHE A 163 -4.49 4.63 5.55
N LEU A 164 -4.25 3.35 5.87
CA LEU A 164 -4.95 2.25 5.21
C LEU A 164 -6.45 2.31 5.50
N LYS A 165 -6.84 2.61 6.74
CA LYS A 165 -8.25 2.65 7.14
C LYS A 165 -9.04 3.75 6.43
N ASN A 166 -8.39 4.83 6.04
CA ASN A 166 -9.02 5.95 5.34
C ASN A 166 -9.13 5.72 3.82
N ASN A 167 -8.21 4.94 3.23
CA ASN A 167 -8.10 4.83 1.78
C ASN A 167 -8.57 3.49 1.18
N TYR A 168 -8.68 2.41 1.98
CA TYR A 168 -8.97 1.07 1.45
C TYR A 168 -10.27 0.95 0.63
N VAL A 169 -11.32 1.72 0.96
CA VAL A 169 -12.58 1.68 0.21
C VAL A 169 -12.40 2.27 -1.19
N SER A 170 -11.70 3.40 -1.31
CA SER A 170 -11.40 4.03 -2.60
C SER A 170 -10.61 3.06 -3.49
N ILE A 171 -9.58 2.44 -2.91
CA ILE A 171 -8.71 1.48 -3.59
C ILE A 171 -9.48 0.20 -3.99
N GLN A 172 -10.38 -0.30 -3.15
CA GLN A 172 -11.24 -1.44 -3.50
C GLN A 172 -12.21 -1.10 -4.64
N GLN A 173 -12.71 0.13 -4.70
CA GLN A 173 -13.62 0.57 -5.76
C GLN A 173 -12.89 0.87 -7.07
N SER A 174 -11.66 1.39 -7.00
CA SER A 174 -10.93 1.82 -8.19
C SER A 174 -10.79 0.69 -9.22
N ILE A 175 -10.50 -0.53 -8.77
CA ILE A 175 -10.33 -1.72 -9.62
C ILE A 175 -11.62 -2.22 -10.27
N LEU A 176 -12.78 -1.92 -9.66
CA LEU A 176 -14.10 -2.30 -10.15
C LEU A 176 -14.63 -1.33 -11.21
N ILE A 177 -14.14 -0.09 -11.20
CA ILE A 177 -14.52 0.92 -12.19
C ILE A 177 -13.70 0.68 -13.45
N ASP A 178 -14.40 0.47 -14.56
CA ASP A 178 -13.83 0.37 -15.90
C ASP A 178 -13.02 1.66 -16.23
N PRO A 179 -11.75 1.56 -16.68
CA PRO A 179 -10.93 2.70 -17.05
C PRO A 179 -11.55 3.56 -18.17
N GLY A 180 -12.48 3.01 -18.96
CA GLY A 180 -13.27 3.77 -19.93
C GLY A 180 -14.46 4.53 -19.33
N ALA A 181 -14.89 4.16 -18.12
CA ALA A 181 -16.09 4.67 -17.46
C ALA A 181 -15.77 5.72 -16.38
N GLY A 182 -14.95 6.74 -16.70
CA GLY A 182 -14.95 8.05 -16.02
C GLY A 182 -14.85 8.11 -14.48
N GLY A 183 -14.47 7.05 -13.78
CA GLY A 183 -14.56 6.95 -12.31
C GLY A 183 -13.40 7.57 -11.53
N GLY A 184 -12.42 8.18 -12.20
CA GLY A 184 -11.37 8.98 -11.54
C GLY A 184 -11.82 10.37 -11.09
N GLN A 185 -13.12 10.69 -11.12
CA GLN A 185 -13.57 12.07 -11.03
C GLN A 185 -13.31 12.80 -9.72
N SER A 186 -13.08 12.17 -8.55
CA SER A 186 -12.82 12.96 -7.34
C SER A 186 -11.36 13.41 -7.28
N SER A 187 -10.40 12.49 -7.39
CA SER A 187 -8.96 12.80 -7.36
C SER A 187 -8.47 13.47 -8.65
N SER A 188 -9.04 13.14 -9.82
CA SER A 188 -8.72 13.85 -11.06
C SER A 188 -9.33 15.25 -11.12
N LYS A 189 -10.52 15.50 -10.53
CA LYS A 189 -11.03 16.88 -10.41
C LYS A 189 -10.19 17.68 -9.44
N GLU A 190 -9.79 17.10 -8.32
CA GLU A 190 -8.98 17.79 -7.33
C GLU A 190 -7.56 18.07 -7.84
N ASN A 191 -6.89 17.11 -8.48
CA ASN A 191 -5.60 17.34 -9.13
C ASN A 191 -5.70 18.28 -10.35
N ALA A 192 -6.76 18.17 -11.16
CA ALA A 192 -6.97 19.11 -12.28
C ALA A 192 -7.23 20.53 -11.76
N HIS A 193 -8.01 20.68 -10.68
CA HIS A 193 -8.26 21.96 -10.04
C HIS A 193 -6.98 22.53 -9.42
N GLN A 194 -6.20 21.71 -8.73
CA GLN A 194 -4.88 22.12 -8.18
C GLN A 194 -3.89 22.50 -9.28
N SER A 195 -3.86 21.76 -10.39
CA SER A 195 -3.02 22.07 -11.55
C SER A 195 -3.46 23.36 -12.26
N GLU A 196 -4.77 23.58 -12.40
CA GLU A 196 -5.32 24.81 -12.97
C GLU A 196 -5.05 26.01 -12.06
N GLU A 197 -5.22 25.88 -10.73
CA GLU A 197 -4.85 26.92 -9.76
C GLU A 197 -3.36 27.23 -9.78
N LEU A 198 -2.49 26.21 -9.85
CA LEU A 198 -1.04 26.39 -10.00
C LEU A 198 -0.68 27.14 -11.28
N SER A 199 -1.37 26.84 -12.38
CA SER A 199 -1.15 27.52 -13.67
C SER A 199 -1.56 28.99 -13.59
N ARG A 200 -2.72 29.29 -12.97
CA ARG A 200 -3.22 30.65 -12.77
C ARG A 200 -2.29 31.46 -11.86
N LEU A 201 -1.86 30.87 -10.74
CA LEU A 201 -0.92 31.49 -9.81
C LEU A 201 0.41 31.79 -10.48
N LYS A 202 0.96 30.87 -11.29
CA LYS A 202 2.19 31.10 -12.04
C LYS A 202 2.05 32.26 -13.02
N THR A 203 0.94 32.33 -13.77
CA THR A 203 0.68 33.44 -14.69
C THR A 203 0.58 34.78 -13.95
N GLN A 204 -0.14 34.81 -12.83
CA GLN A 204 -0.30 36.03 -12.02
C GLN A 204 1.03 36.51 -11.42
N VAL A 205 1.89 35.59 -10.98
CA VAL A 205 3.24 35.91 -10.52
C VAL A 205 4.10 36.47 -11.66
N ALA A 206 4.02 35.91 -12.86
CA ALA A 206 4.75 36.41 -14.02
C ALA A 206 4.30 37.83 -14.43
N GLU A 207 3.00 38.10 -14.38
CA GLU A 207 2.46 39.46 -14.59
C GLU A 207 2.95 40.44 -13.53
N GLN A 208 2.92 40.08 -12.25
CA GLN A 208 3.43 40.94 -11.18
C GLN A 208 4.93 41.22 -11.32
N GLN A 209 5.73 40.22 -11.70
CA GLN A 209 7.15 40.41 -11.98
C GLN A 209 7.40 41.36 -13.15
N THR A 210 6.53 41.32 -14.17
CA THR A 210 6.62 42.22 -15.33
C THR A 210 6.27 43.65 -14.94
N ILE A 211 5.19 43.84 -14.16
CA ILE A 211 4.80 45.15 -13.64
C ILE A 211 5.89 45.73 -12.74
N TYR A 212 6.48 44.91 -11.86
CA TYR A 212 7.58 45.33 -11.00
C TYR A 212 8.80 45.79 -11.81
N LYS A 213 9.19 45.06 -12.85
CA LYS A 213 10.27 45.47 -13.75
C LYS A 213 9.97 46.78 -14.46
N LEU A 214 8.75 46.95 -14.99
CA LEU A 214 8.33 48.18 -15.64
C LEU A 214 8.31 49.37 -14.68
N TRP A 215 7.89 49.15 -13.44
CA TRP A 215 7.89 50.19 -12.41
C TRP A 215 9.32 50.58 -12.03
N ASN A 216 10.22 49.61 -11.88
CA ASN A 216 11.64 49.83 -11.57
C ASN A 216 12.40 50.51 -12.72
N ASP A 217 12.07 50.21 -13.98
CA ASP A 217 12.64 50.91 -15.14
C ASP A 217 12.12 52.35 -15.27
N LYS A 218 10.86 52.59 -14.88
CA LYS A 218 10.23 53.92 -14.94
C LYS A 218 10.66 54.83 -13.79
N TYR A 219 11.00 54.24 -12.65
CA TYR A 219 11.46 54.95 -11.44
C TYR A 219 12.71 54.26 -10.88
N PRO A 220 13.86 54.37 -11.56
CA PRO A 220 15.11 53.87 -11.02
C PRO A 220 15.42 54.62 -9.73
N SER A 221 15.81 53.87 -8.69
CA SER A 221 16.30 54.43 -7.42
C SER A 221 17.64 55.14 -7.60
#